data_AF-A0A939G568-F1
#
_entry.id   AF-A0A939G568-F1
#
_cell.length_a   1.000
_cell.length_b   1.000
_cell.length_c   1.000
_cell.angle_alpha   90.00
_cell.angle_beta   90.00
_cell.angle_gamma   90.00
#
_symmetry.space_group_name_H-M   'P 1'
#
loop_
_entity.id
_entity.type
_entity.pdbx_description
1 polymer ?
#
loop_
_entity_poly.entity_id
_entity_poly.type
_entity_poly.pdbx_seq_one_letter_code
_entity_poly.pdbx_strand_id
1 'polypeptide(L)'
;MAHPPVALHTPYERPKGLTEWAHWRTIANTTLTTLNAQTGRTSDVRIWPHHFDTGVYYAVTDADGAETSAIWAGYSIADTVCNEPYFYLSGYRRDEPINFAVAPALTVGEWRNATNWQGAMLPVSHVSDTNVNVIDTFYLESNRWLRQVGA
;
A
#
# COMPACT_ATOMS: atom_id res chain seq x y z
N MET A 1 19.25 5.53 20.68
CA MET A 1 20.40 6.44 20.91
C MET A 1 20.57 7.26 19.65
N ALA A 2 20.65 8.59 19.75
CA ALA A 2 20.87 9.41 18.57
C ALA A 2 22.33 9.27 18.12
N HIS A 3 22.56 8.80 16.90
CA HIS A 3 23.89 8.82 16.30
C HIS A 3 24.30 10.29 16.09
N PRO A 4 25.59 10.64 16.30
CA PRO A 4 26.06 11.99 15.99
C PRO A 4 25.86 12.27 14.49
N PRO A 5 25.64 13.55 14.10
CA PRO A 5 25.57 13.93 12.69
C PRO A 5 26.83 13.46 11.94
N VAL A 6 26.65 13.01 10.71
CA VAL A 6 27.76 12.65 9.82
C VAL A 6 28.60 13.90 9.54
N ALA A 7 29.93 13.81 9.65
CA ALA A 7 30.82 14.94 9.46
C ALA A 7 30.71 15.51 8.03
N LEU A 8 30.83 16.83 7.91
CA LEU A 8 30.89 17.50 6.62
C LEU A 8 32.05 16.90 5.80
N HIS A 9 31.80 16.58 4.53
CA HIS A 9 32.75 15.92 3.62
C HIS A 9 33.01 14.42 3.86
N THR A 10 32.24 13.76 4.74
CA THR A 10 32.27 12.29 4.78
C THR A 10 31.86 11.75 3.40
N PRO A 11 32.70 10.93 2.74
CA PRO A 11 32.34 10.31 1.48
C PRO A 11 31.04 9.51 1.62
N TYR A 12 30.12 9.68 0.68
CA TYR A 12 28.91 8.87 0.65
C TYR A 12 29.28 7.42 0.33
N GLU A 13 29.08 6.54 1.29
CA GLU A 13 29.14 5.10 1.07
C GLU A 13 27.75 4.61 0.68
N ARG A 14 27.62 3.99 -0.50
CA ARG A 14 26.35 3.43 -0.96
C ARG A 14 25.86 2.38 0.05
N PRO A 15 24.69 2.57 0.70
CA PRO A 15 24.16 1.59 1.64
C PRO A 15 23.90 0.26 0.94
N LYS A 16 24.22 -0.85 1.60
CA LYS A 16 23.98 -2.20 1.06
C LYS A 16 22.50 -2.45 0.70
N GLY A 17 21.58 -1.84 1.44
CA GLY A 17 20.14 -1.98 1.20
C GLY A 17 19.59 -1.13 0.05
N LEU A 18 20.36 -0.21 -0.55
CA LEU A 18 19.79 0.73 -1.52
C LEU A 18 19.20 0.02 -2.75
N THR A 19 19.86 -1.05 -3.23
CA THR A 19 19.37 -1.85 -4.36
C THR A 19 18.05 -2.56 -4.03
N GLU A 20 17.94 -3.11 -2.82
CA GLU A 20 16.73 -3.78 -2.33
C GLU A 20 15.54 -2.80 -2.28
N TRP A 21 15.79 -1.60 -1.75
CA TRP A 21 14.77 -0.56 -1.67
C TRP A 21 14.34 -0.06 -3.05
N ALA A 22 15.28 0.10 -3.97
CA ALA A 22 14.99 0.45 -5.35
C ALA A 22 14.14 -0.65 -6.02
N HIS A 23 14.49 -1.92 -5.79
CA HIS A 23 13.76 -3.08 -6.32
C HIS A 23 12.28 -3.06 -5.90
N TRP A 24 12.00 -2.99 -4.59
CA TRP A 24 10.62 -3.00 -4.11
C TRP A 24 9.82 -1.77 -4.52
N ARG A 25 10.45 -0.59 -4.59
CA ARG A 25 9.77 0.62 -5.09
C ARG A 25 9.47 0.55 -6.58
N THR A 26 10.35 -0.06 -7.38
CA THR A 26 10.07 -0.32 -8.79
C THR A 26 8.89 -1.29 -8.93
N ILE A 27 8.86 -2.38 -8.16
CA ILE A 27 7.74 -3.32 -8.14
C ILE A 27 6.44 -2.61 -7.73
N ALA A 28 6.47 -1.82 -6.66
CA ALA A 28 5.31 -1.06 -6.19
C ALA A 28 4.79 -0.11 -7.28
N ASN A 29 5.67 0.62 -7.96
CA ASN A 29 5.27 1.51 -9.04
C ASN A 29 4.61 0.75 -10.21
N THR A 30 5.18 -0.38 -10.62
CA THR A 30 4.64 -1.21 -11.69
C THR A 30 3.28 -1.80 -11.32
N THR A 31 3.17 -2.45 -10.16
CA THR A 31 1.93 -3.12 -9.70
C THR A 31 0.79 -2.14 -9.44
N LEU A 32 1.08 -0.94 -8.91
CA LEU A 32 0.06 0.11 -8.75
C LEU A 32 -0.38 0.71 -10.11
N THR A 33 0.54 0.80 -11.07
CA THR A 33 0.19 1.18 -12.46
C THR A 33 -0.70 0.11 -13.10
N THR A 34 -0.40 -1.16 -12.86
CA THR A 34 -1.23 -2.30 -13.29
C THR A 34 -2.61 -2.25 -12.62
N LEU A 35 -2.68 -1.96 -11.32
CA LEU A 35 -3.94 -1.80 -10.58
C LEU A 35 -4.81 -0.69 -11.17
N ASN A 36 -4.23 0.47 -11.50
CA ASN A 36 -4.94 1.53 -12.22
C ASN A 36 -5.58 1.00 -13.51
N ALA A 37 -4.76 0.37 -14.36
CA ALA A 37 -5.20 -0.15 -15.66
C ALA A 37 -6.31 -1.22 -15.53
N GLN A 38 -6.18 -2.15 -14.59
CA GLN A 38 -7.10 -3.27 -14.41
C GLN A 38 -8.41 -2.86 -13.72
N THR A 39 -8.41 -1.80 -12.90
CA THR A 39 -9.62 -1.30 -12.23
C THR A 39 -10.32 -0.20 -13.00
N GLY A 40 -9.68 0.36 -14.05
CA GLY A 40 -10.17 1.52 -14.78
C GLY A 40 -10.17 2.81 -13.96
N ARG A 41 -9.46 2.83 -12.81
CA ARG A 41 -9.25 4.03 -11.99
C ARG A 41 -7.91 4.66 -12.33
N THR A 42 -7.83 5.98 -12.22
CA THR A 42 -6.59 6.71 -12.47
C THR A 42 -6.18 7.45 -11.20
N SER A 43 -4.95 7.20 -10.76
CA SER A 43 -4.28 7.95 -9.70
C SER A 43 -2.79 7.95 -9.99
N ASP A 44 -2.13 9.09 -9.82
CA ASP A 44 -0.67 9.13 -9.92
C ASP A 44 -0.07 8.26 -8.81
N VAL A 45 0.89 7.40 -9.17
CA VAL A 45 1.71 6.72 -8.17
C VAL A 45 2.66 7.75 -7.56
N ARG A 46 2.55 7.97 -6.25
CA ARG A 46 3.32 9.00 -5.52
C ARG A 46 3.97 8.43 -4.28
N ILE A 47 4.99 9.14 -3.78
CA ILE A 47 5.53 8.87 -2.44
C ILE A 47 4.81 9.76 -1.42
N TRP A 48 4.24 9.15 -0.38
CA TRP A 48 3.50 9.86 0.65
C TRP A 48 4.47 10.47 1.68
N PRO A 49 4.48 11.79 1.90
CA PRO A 49 5.55 12.44 2.68
C PRO A 49 5.52 12.10 4.18
N HIS A 50 4.42 11.55 4.68
CA HIS A 50 4.17 11.32 6.11
C HIS A 50 4.48 9.88 6.55
N HIS A 51 4.35 8.88 5.67
CA HIS A 51 4.72 7.48 5.93
C HIS A 51 5.82 6.94 5.01
N PHE A 52 6.19 7.72 3.98
CA PHE A 52 7.16 7.36 2.94
C PHE A 52 6.73 6.18 2.06
N ASP A 53 5.43 5.91 2.01
CA ASP A 53 4.83 4.85 1.19
C ASP A 53 4.88 5.19 -0.29
N THR A 54 5.08 4.21 -1.17
CA THR A 54 4.75 4.35 -2.60
C THR A 54 3.29 3.95 -2.77
N GLY A 55 2.39 4.86 -3.15
CA GLY A 55 0.96 4.58 -3.15
C GLY A 55 0.14 5.34 -4.17
N VAL A 56 -1.10 4.91 -4.29
CA VAL A 56 -2.19 5.51 -5.06
C VAL A 56 -3.37 5.81 -4.14
N TYR A 57 -4.16 6.81 -4.52
CA TYR A 57 -5.33 7.22 -3.77
C TYR A 57 -6.49 7.48 -4.73
N TYR A 58 -7.59 6.77 -4.53
CA TYR A 58 -8.78 6.83 -5.38
C TYR A 58 -9.98 7.38 -4.59
N ALA A 59 -10.21 8.69 -4.69
CA ALA A 59 -11.35 9.35 -4.08
C ALA A 59 -12.63 9.18 -4.91
N VAL A 60 -13.78 9.14 -4.24
CA VAL A 60 -15.11 9.34 -4.82
C VAL A 60 -15.75 10.52 -4.13
N THR A 61 -16.18 11.52 -4.89
CA THR A 61 -16.80 12.75 -4.36
C THR A 61 -18.27 12.84 -4.71
N ASP A 62 -19.05 13.47 -3.84
CA ASP A 62 -20.43 13.87 -4.15
C ASP A 62 -20.48 15.07 -5.10
N ALA A 63 -21.70 15.55 -5.39
CA ALA A 63 -21.94 16.67 -6.31
C ALA A 63 -21.32 17.99 -5.82
N ASP A 64 -21.11 18.13 -4.52
CA ASP A 64 -20.51 19.31 -3.90
C ASP A 64 -18.97 19.20 -3.79
N GLY A 65 -18.41 18.08 -4.27
CA GLY A 65 -16.98 17.80 -4.25
C GLY A 65 -16.46 17.27 -2.93
N ALA A 66 -17.33 16.94 -1.97
CA ALA A 66 -16.91 16.34 -0.72
C ALA A 66 -16.64 14.84 -0.90
N GLU A 67 -15.55 14.34 -0.32
CA GLU A 67 -15.21 12.92 -0.38
C GLU A 67 -16.23 12.07 0.39
N THR A 68 -16.73 11.04 -0.27
CA THR A 68 -17.74 10.10 0.24
C THR A 68 -17.15 8.74 0.55
N SER A 69 -16.16 8.32 -0.24
CA SER A 69 -15.36 7.13 -0.02
C SER A 69 -13.99 7.30 -0.68
N ALA A 70 -13.05 6.50 -0.23
CA ALA A 70 -11.80 6.34 -0.95
C ALA A 70 -11.25 4.92 -0.79
N ILE A 71 -10.49 4.49 -1.79
CA ILE A 71 -9.60 3.34 -1.70
C ILE A 71 -8.18 3.85 -1.86
N TRP A 72 -7.28 3.40 -1.00
CA TRP A 72 -5.86 3.65 -1.13
C TRP A 72 -5.07 2.34 -1.08
N ALA A 73 -4.01 2.28 -1.87
CA ALA A 73 -3.16 1.12 -1.98
C ALA A 73 -1.71 1.55 -2.05
N GLY A 74 -0.80 0.74 -1.52
CA GLY A 74 0.61 1.10 -1.54
C GLY A 74 1.55 0.05 -0.99
N TYR A 75 2.82 0.40 -1.07
CA TYR A 75 3.94 -0.28 -0.45
C TYR A 75 4.48 0.59 0.67
N SER A 76 4.44 0.08 1.90
CA SER A 76 4.99 0.75 3.08
C SER A 76 6.30 0.11 3.51
N ILE A 77 7.09 0.89 4.22
CA ILE A 77 8.27 0.43 4.95
C ILE A 77 7.84 -0.27 6.25
N ALA A 78 8.76 -0.91 6.95
CA ALA A 78 8.47 -1.43 8.28
C ALA A 78 8.03 -0.30 9.23
N ASP A 79 6.93 -0.52 9.95
CA ASP A 79 6.31 0.46 10.83
C ASP A 79 5.61 -0.22 12.03
N THR A 80 4.65 0.45 12.67
CA THR A 80 3.89 -0.12 13.79
C THR A 80 2.83 -1.14 13.38
N VAL A 81 2.48 -1.24 12.10
CA VAL A 81 1.50 -2.19 11.54
C VAL A 81 2.18 -3.49 11.14
N CYS A 82 3.36 -3.41 10.51
CA CYS A 82 4.17 -4.57 10.13
C CYS A 82 5.65 -4.34 10.43
N ASN A 83 6.32 -5.34 11.00
CA ASN A 83 7.74 -5.28 11.37
C ASN A 83 8.71 -5.43 10.17
N GLU A 84 8.18 -5.55 8.96
CA GLU A 84 8.90 -5.57 7.69
C GLU A 84 8.13 -4.78 6.64
N PRO A 85 8.74 -4.42 5.48
CA PRO A 85 8.01 -3.77 4.40
C PRO A 85 6.87 -4.64 3.87
N TYR A 86 5.80 -3.99 3.41
CA TYR A 86 4.56 -4.69 3.04
C TYR A 86 3.76 -3.93 2.00
N PHE A 87 3.01 -4.67 1.19
CA PHE A 87 1.95 -4.12 0.35
C PHE A 87 0.65 -4.06 1.13
N TYR A 88 -0.15 -3.03 0.90
CA TYR A 88 -1.42 -2.84 1.58
C TYR A 88 -2.48 -2.24 0.68
N LEU A 89 -3.74 -2.51 1.01
CA LEU A 89 -4.89 -1.85 0.40
C LEU A 89 -5.98 -1.67 1.44
N SER A 90 -6.47 -0.46 1.60
CA SER A 90 -7.56 -0.15 2.52
C SER A 90 -8.48 0.90 1.90
N GLY A 91 -9.58 1.18 2.59
CA GLY A 91 -10.58 2.10 2.14
C GLY A 91 -11.41 2.61 3.29
N TYR A 92 -12.17 3.65 3.01
CA TYR A 92 -13.14 4.18 3.95
C TYR A 92 -14.40 4.60 3.21
N ARG A 93 -15.48 4.73 3.97
CA ARG A 93 -16.74 5.33 3.56
C ARG A 93 -17.17 6.29 4.66
N ARG A 94 -17.63 7.47 4.26
CA ARG A 94 -18.01 8.55 5.18
C ARG A 94 -19.17 8.16 6.10
N ASP A 95 -20.20 7.54 5.53
CA ASP A 95 -21.48 7.36 6.22
C ASP A 95 -21.55 6.04 7.01
N GLU A 96 -20.75 5.03 6.63
CA GLU A 96 -20.76 3.70 7.24
C GLU A 96 -19.34 3.09 7.19
N PRO A 97 -18.69 2.88 8.35
CA PRO A 97 -17.38 2.24 8.38
C PRO A 97 -17.38 0.86 7.73
N ILE A 98 -16.32 0.56 6.98
CA ILE A 98 -16.15 -0.72 6.31
C ILE A 98 -15.87 -1.80 7.36
N ASN A 99 -16.68 -2.84 7.39
CA ASN A 99 -16.45 -3.99 8.26
C ASN A 99 -15.48 -5.00 7.62
N PHE A 100 -14.19 -4.83 7.87
CA PHE A 100 -13.15 -5.76 7.38
C PHE A 100 -13.25 -7.17 7.96
N ALA A 101 -13.98 -7.39 9.06
CA ALA A 101 -14.13 -8.72 9.67
C ALA A 101 -14.93 -9.70 8.80
N VAL A 102 -15.74 -9.18 7.87
CA VAL A 102 -16.55 -9.99 6.95
C VAL A 102 -15.92 -10.13 5.56
N ALA A 103 -14.69 -9.65 5.39
CA ALA A 103 -13.99 -9.76 4.13
C ALA A 103 -13.65 -11.24 3.82
N PRO A 104 -13.82 -11.69 2.56
CA PRO A 104 -13.45 -13.04 2.17
C PRO A 104 -11.93 -13.23 2.28
N ALA A 105 -11.50 -14.47 2.52
CA ALA A 105 -10.09 -14.80 2.50
C ALA A 105 -9.45 -14.42 1.16
N LEU A 106 -8.26 -13.83 1.21
CA LEU A 106 -7.44 -13.53 0.04
C LEU A 106 -6.67 -14.77 -0.37
N THR A 107 -6.38 -14.92 -1.65
CA THR A 107 -5.49 -15.96 -2.17
C THR A 107 -4.07 -15.78 -1.61
N VAL A 108 -3.65 -14.52 -1.44
CA VAL A 108 -2.36 -14.12 -0.89
C VAL A 108 -2.55 -12.90 0.02
N GLY A 109 -1.78 -12.86 1.12
CA GLY A 109 -1.93 -11.84 2.14
C GLY A 109 -3.08 -12.13 3.12
N GLU A 110 -3.40 -11.15 3.96
CA GLU A 110 -4.41 -11.27 5.01
C GLU A 110 -5.15 -9.95 5.23
N TRP A 111 -6.37 -10.03 5.77
CA TRP A 111 -7.06 -8.85 6.30
C TRP A 111 -6.61 -8.58 7.73
N ARG A 112 -6.02 -7.42 7.97
CA ARG A 112 -5.80 -6.90 9.32
C ARG A 112 -7.05 -6.17 9.78
N ASN A 113 -7.46 -6.48 11.00
CA ASN A 113 -8.58 -5.83 11.68
C ASN A 113 -8.15 -5.42 13.09
N ALA A 114 -7.24 -4.44 13.17
CA ALA A 114 -6.73 -3.91 14.42
C ALA A 114 -7.27 -2.50 14.69
N THR A 115 -7.23 -2.05 15.95
CA THR A 115 -7.73 -0.73 16.34
C THR A 115 -6.95 0.43 15.70
N ASN A 116 -5.65 0.23 15.43
CA ASN A 116 -4.78 1.24 14.84
C ASN A 116 -4.80 1.25 13.30
N TRP A 117 -5.13 0.13 12.66
CA TRP A 117 -5.21 0.02 11.21
C TRP A 117 -6.04 -1.19 10.77
N GLN A 118 -6.84 -0.99 9.72
CA GLN A 118 -7.66 -2.04 9.11
C GLN A 118 -7.45 -2.03 7.59
N GLY A 119 -7.32 -3.20 6.97
CA GLY A 119 -7.06 -3.31 5.54
C GLY A 119 -6.43 -4.64 5.14
N ALA A 120 -6.29 -4.86 3.84
CA ALA A 120 -5.55 -5.99 3.30
C ALA A 120 -4.05 -5.72 3.41
N MET A 121 -3.27 -6.70 3.83
CA MET A 121 -1.82 -6.60 4.01
C MET A 121 -1.11 -7.82 3.43
N LEU A 122 0.00 -7.59 2.75
CA LEU A 122 0.89 -8.61 2.20
C LEU A 122 2.34 -8.25 2.53
N PRO A 123 2.92 -8.85 3.58
CA PRO A 123 4.33 -8.66 3.92
C PRO A 123 5.26 -9.11 2.79
N VAL A 124 6.39 -8.42 2.61
CA VAL A 124 7.37 -8.74 1.55
C VAL A 124 7.92 -10.17 1.70
N SER A 125 8.07 -10.70 2.90
CA SER A 125 8.53 -12.09 3.10
C SER A 125 7.59 -13.14 2.51
N HIS A 126 6.33 -12.78 2.24
CA HIS A 126 5.34 -13.64 1.60
C HIS A 126 5.33 -13.50 0.07
N VAL A 127 6.15 -12.60 -0.49
CA VAL A 127 6.33 -12.42 -1.93
C VAL A 127 7.62 -13.10 -2.35
N SER A 128 7.53 -14.09 -3.24
CA SER A 128 8.73 -14.63 -3.88
C SER A 128 9.25 -13.65 -4.95
N ASP A 129 10.55 -13.37 -4.96
CA ASP A 129 11.23 -12.42 -5.88
C ASP A 129 10.92 -12.60 -7.38
N THR A 130 10.37 -13.74 -7.79
CA THR A 130 10.05 -14.08 -9.18
C THR A 130 8.60 -13.81 -9.59
N ASN A 131 7.72 -13.34 -8.69
CA ASN A 131 6.27 -13.41 -8.92
C ASN A 131 5.51 -12.10 -8.66
N VAL A 132 5.73 -11.10 -9.52
CA VAL A 132 4.95 -9.84 -9.54
C VAL A 132 3.44 -10.09 -9.60
N ASN A 133 3.01 -11.19 -10.23
CA ASN A 133 1.59 -11.56 -10.33
C ASN A 133 0.94 -11.82 -8.95
N VAL A 134 1.71 -12.16 -7.92
CA VAL A 134 1.21 -12.31 -6.55
C VAL A 134 0.71 -10.98 -6.00
N ILE A 135 1.46 -9.90 -6.22
CA ILE A 135 1.08 -8.56 -5.75
C ILE A 135 -0.10 -8.03 -6.54
N ASP A 136 -0.13 -8.23 -7.86
CA ASP A 136 -1.28 -7.87 -8.69
C ASP A 136 -2.54 -8.63 -8.25
N THR A 137 -2.42 -9.93 -7.96
CA THR A 137 -3.54 -10.75 -7.43
C THR A 137 -4.03 -10.20 -6.10
N PHE A 138 -3.12 -9.93 -5.16
CA PHE A 138 -3.44 -9.33 -3.87
C PHE A 138 -4.22 -8.01 -4.01
N TYR A 139 -3.72 -7.09 -4.85
CA TYR A 139 -4.39 -5.81 -5.06
C TYR A 139 -5.74 -5.96 -5.75
N LEU A 140 -5.86 -6.83 -6.76
CA LEU A 140 -7.12 -7.02 -7.46
C LEU A 140 -8.20 -7.64 -6.57
N GLU A 141 -7.87 -8.65 -5.78
CA GLU A 141 -8.83 -9.31 -4.89
C GLU A 141 -9.31 -8.37 -3.78
N SER A 142 -8.37 -7.69 -3.12
CA SER A 142 -8.69 -6.73 -2.05
C SER A 142 -9.46 -5.52 -2.58
N ASN A 143 -9.07 -4.97 -3.74
CA ASN A 143 -9.80 -3.88 -4.40
C ASN A 143 -11.22 -4.30 -4.80
N ARG A 144 -11.38 -5.50 -5.37
CA ARG A 144 -12.69 -6.01 -5.80
C ARG A 144 -13.66 -6.06 -4.64
N TRP A 145 -13.23 -6.60 -3.48
CA TRP A 145 -14.10 -6.66 -2.31
C TRP A 145 -14.43 -5.26 -1.78
N LEU A 146 -13.46 -4.36 -1.65
CA LEU A 146 -13.70 -3.00 -1.19
C LEU A 146 -14.73 -2.25 -2.04
N ARG A 147 -14.66 -2.44 -3.37
CA ARG A 147 -15.66 -1.86 -4.29
C ARG A 147 -17.06 -2.44 -4.10
N GLN A 148 -17.18 -3.73 -3.78
CA GLN A 148 -18.47 -4.37 -3.52
C GLN A 148 -19.13 -3.84 -2.25
N VAL A 149 -18.34 -3.46 -1.25
CA VAL A 149 -18.83 -2.86 0.01
C VAL A 149 -18.93 -1.33 -0.05
N GLY A 150 -18.77 -0.74 -1.24
CA GLY A 150 -19.06 0.66 -1.53
C GLY A 150 -17.90 1.64 -1.29
N ALA A 151 -16.66 1.18 -1.27
CA ALA A 151 -15.46 2.03 -1.17
C ALA A 151 -15.01 2.61 -2.53
#